data_AF-A0A2G8LLF2-F1
#
_entry.id   AF-A0A2G8LLF2-F1
#
_cell.length_a   1.000
_cell.length_b   1.000
_cell.length_c   1.000
_cell.angle_alpha   90.00
_cell.angle_beta   90.00
_cell.angle_gamma   90.00
#
_symmetry.space_group_name_H-M   'P 1'
#
loop_
_entity.id
_entity.type
_entity.pdbx_description
1 polymer ?
#
loop_
_entity_poly.entity_id
_entity_poly.type
_entity_poly.pdbx_seq_one_letter_code
_entity_poly.pdbx_strand_id
1 'polypeptide(L)'
;MLTDFQTDQFYMSGTMAVNQDVVFTGSSSERINTFTTGENSELILVETESDAPCQIHADNVTIDGHFKAGPLDIGVGFISLRVGGHLVFEPVEELQIHEVVVSGWFESQSHMSLGHKNDTDQTIFQTTPGSTVILNSNSSHNLNGLTHSQLSLISLEVGGTFTGSDVEFTFPMNSVLVTESGNLQFTSVGFIQANSFTVNGIFTAWNNIILFGSYRPREGDLTIGPLGQMTLDASSQGDKLWMKTSYLYPLHLECNGRFMAGLLSVDLPEGYFALFDRDGFRTYDALDDGNSTMVGILGLDDFKKFLELNISGSFEFEAASDLDVVTIDISGRMESYGPVTIGVATEDSPTTITTATGSHVELNSLNRSVGPSGLGHSEIYATVFTVGGTFVGRELHFPEALVSVTVTETGHLSMTSVGKIFE
;
A
#
# COMPACT_ATOMS: atom_id res chain seq x y z
N MET A 1 -8.08 10.04 -42.15
CA MET A 1 -9.44 10.52 -41.87
C MET A 1 -10.03 9.45 -40.96
N LEU A 2 -10.34 9.81 -39.72
CA LEU A 2 -10.95 8.88 -38.76
C LEU A 2 -12.31 8.41 -39.30
N THR A 3 -12.61 7.13 -39.15
CA THR A 3 -13.94 6.62 -39.49
C THR A 3 -14.79 6.62 -38.23
N ASP A 4 -15.86 7.41 -38.23
CA ASP A 4 -16.77 7.47 -37.10
C ASP A 4 -17.76 6.31 -37.15
N PHE A 5 -17.87 5.58 -36.04
CA PHE A 5 -18.88 4.56 -35.81
C PHE A 5 -19.87 5.07 -34.77
N GLN A 6 -21.05 5.49 -35.21
CA GLN A 6 -22.06 6.11 -34.35
C GLN A 6 -23.16 5.12 -33.95
N THR A 7 -23.28 4.82 -32.66
CA THR A 7 -24.36 4.02 -32.08
C THR A 7 -24.55 4.33 -30.61
N ASP A 8 -25.78 4.30 -30.10
CA ASP A 8 -26.02 4.45 -28.65
C ASP A 8 -25.78 3.14 -27.88
N GLN A 9 -25.79 2.01 -28.59
CA GLN A 9 -25.53 0.68 -28.04
C GLN A 9 -24.65 -0.10 -29.00
N PHE A 10 -23.50 -0.57 -28.51
CA PHE A 10 -22.61 -1.44 -29.25
C PHE A 10 -22.58 -2.81 -28.59
N TYR A 11 -22.95 -3.85 -29.33
CA TYR A 11 -22.87 -5.23 -28.88
C TYR A 11 -22.25 -6.09 -29.96
N MET A 12 -21.21 -6.84 -29.60
CA MET A 12 -20.48 -7.71 -30.51
C MET A 12 -20.42 -9.13 -29.96
N SER A 13 -20.77 -10.12 -30.78
CA SER A 13 -20.76 -11.55 -30.42
C SER A 13 -19.88 -12.42 -31.32
N GLY A 14 -19.16 -11.82 -32.27
CA GLY A 14 -18.22 -12.50 -33.17
C GLY A 14 -16.88 -11.77 -33.24
N THR A 15 -16.15 -11.93 -34.34
CA THR A 15 -14.87 -11.24 -34.54
C THR A 15 -15.07 -9.95 -35.35
N MET A 16 -14.52 -8.85 -34.85
CA MET A 16 -14.37 -7.59 -35.56
C MET A 16 -12.90 -7.17 -35.51
N ALA A 17 -12.28 -7.04 -36.67
CA ALA A 17 -10.94 -6.47 -36.80
C ALA A 17 -11.05 -5.13 -37.54
N VAL A 18 -10.59 -4.07 -36.91
CA VAL A 18 -10.53 -2.73 -37.50
C VAL A 18 -9.07 -2.41 -37.77
N ASN A 19 -8.74 -2.29 -39.06
CA ASN A 19 -7.38 -2.08 -39.55
C ASN A 19 -7.15 -0.61 -39.96
N GLN A 20 -7.89 0.31 -39.35
CA GLN A 20 -7.83 1.76 -39.56
C GLN A 20 -8.29 2.45 -38.28
N ASP A 21 -7.84 3.67 -38.05
CA ASP A 21 -8.27 4.42 -36.87
C ASP A 21 -9.78 4.65 -36.92
N VAL A 22 -10.43 4.32 -35.80
CA VAL A 22 -11.89 4.38 -35.64
C VAL A 22 -12.23 5.13 -34.37
N VAL A 23 -13.32 5.89 -34.43
CA VAL A 23 -13.90 6.58 -33.27
C VAL A 23 -15.30 6.01 -33.04
N PHE A 24 -15.49 5.34 -31.92
CA PHE A 24 -16.80 4.85 -31.48
C PHE A 24 -17.49 5.92 -30.63
N THR A 25 -18.61 6.47 -31.12
CA THR A 25 -19.37 7.52 -30.43
C THR A 25 -20.88 7.24 -30.40
N GLY A 26 -21.58 7.94 -29.51
CA GLY A 26 -23.04 7.92 -29.44
C GLY A 26 -23.70 8.65 -30.60
N SER A 27 -24.79 8.09 -31.12
CA SER A 27 -25.60 8.75 -32.15
C SER A 27 -26.47 9.90 -31.59
N SER A 28 -26.84 9.83 -30.29
CA SER A 28 -27.68 10.83 -29.64
C SER A 28 -26.95 11.75 -28.66
N SER A 29 -25.82 11.32 -28.09
CA SER A 29 -25.16 12.02 -26.97
C SER A 29 -23.64 12.13 -27.11
N GLU A 30 -23.08 11.91 -28.32
CA GLU A 30 -21.64 11.72 -28.57
C GLU A 30 -21.01 10.56 -27.77
N ARG A 31 -21.77 9.89 -26.88
CA ARG A 31 -21.33 8.78 -26.03
C ARG A 31 -22.18 7.53 -26.24
N ILE A 32 -21.52 6.38 -26.34
CA ILE A 32 -22.20 5.08 -26.35
C ILE A 32 -22.68 4.78 -24.94
N ASN A 33 -24.00 4.61 -24.74
CA ASN A 33 -24.54 4.30 -23.41
C ASN A 33 -24.01 2.95 -22.89
N THR A 34 -23.83 1.98 -23.79
CA THR A 34 -23.34 0.63 -23.47
C THR A 34 -22.50 0.07 -24.61
N PHE A 35 -21.25 -0.28 -24.31
CA PHE A 35 -20.31 -0.95 -25.20
C PHE A 35 -19.99 -2.34 -24.66
N THR A 36 -20.29 -3.39 -25.40
CA THR A 36 -20.12 -4.78 -24.92
C THR A 36 -19.50 -5.69 -25.97
N THR A 37 -18.44 -6.40 -25.58
CA THR A 37 -17.90 -7.56 -26.30
C THR A 37 -18.31 -8.83 -25.55
N GLY A 38 -19.07 -9.73 -26.18
CA GLY A 38 -19.57 -10.95 -25.54
C GLY A 38 -18.50 -12.04 -25.38
N GLU A 39 -18.77 -13.06 -24.56
CA GLU A 39 -17.83 -14.10 -24.11
C GLU A 39 -16.99 -14.82 -25.21
N ASN A 40 -17.52 -14.96 -26.43
CA ASN A 40 -16.83 -15.63 -27.54
C ASN A 40 -16.47 -14.66 -28.69
N SER A 41 -16.46 -13.37 -28.38
CA SER A 41 -16.20 -12.32 -29.36
C SER A 41 -14.73 -11.89 -29.31
N GLU A 42 -14.24 -11.35 -30.43
CA GLU A 42 -12.88 -10.84 -30.54
C GLU A 42 -12.90 -9.48 -31.24
N LEU A 43 -12.62 -8.40 -30.51
CA LEU A 43 -12.42 -7.07 -31.05
C LEU A 43 -10.92 -6.79 -31.14
N ILE A 44 -10.45 -6.49 -32.34
CA ILE A 44 -9.06 -6.10 -32.58
C ILE A 44 -9.06 -4.71 -33.19
N LEU A 45 -8.53 -3.73 -32.47
CA LEU A 45 -8.23 -2.39 -32.95
C LEU A 45 -6.73 -2.32 -33.21
N VAL A 46 -6.36 -2.55 -34.48
CA VAL A 46 -4.95 -2.73 -34.87
C VAL A 46 -4.26 -1.36 -34.90
N GLU A 47 -3.03 -1.31 -34.39
CA GLU A 47 -2.11 -0.20 -34.59
C GLU A 47 -1.88 -0.01 -36.09
N THR A 48 -2.30 1.12 -36.63
CA THR A 48 -2.07 1.43 -38.04
C THR A 48 -0.81 2.27 -38.20
N GLU A 49 -0.33 2.45 -39.43
CA GLU A 49 0.76 3.41 -39.71
C GLU A 49 0.34 4.88 -39.46
N SER A 50 -0.90 5.12 -39.02
CA SER A 50 -1.39 6.44 -38.63
C SER A 50 -0.98 6.78 -37.22
N ASP A 51 -0.63 8.05 -37.00
CA ASP A 51 -0.29 8.59 -35.68
C ASP A 51 -1.53 8.76 -34.77
N ALA A 52 -2.75 8.49 -35.25
CA ALA A 52 -3.98 8.73 -34.47
C ALA A 52 -4.46 7.46 -33.75
N PRO A 53 -4.75 7.53 -32.44
CA PRO A 53 -5.25 6.40 -31.68
C PRO A 53 -6.69 6.05 -32.06
N CYS A 54 -7.07 4.79 -31.86
CA CYS A 54 -8.49 4.42 -31.85
C CYS A 54 -9.17 5.03 -30.62
N GLN A 55 -10.43 5.43 -30.76
CA GLN A 55 -11.17 6.07 -29.68
C GLN A 55 -12.46 5.34 -29.35
N ILE A 56 -12.77 5.20 -28.06
CA ILE A 56 -14.06 4.70 -27.58
C ILE A 56 -14.64 5.70 -26.60
N HIS A 57 -15.72 6.38 -26.97
CA HIS A 57 -16.43 7.32 -26.10
C HIS A 57 -17.69 6.63 -25.58
N ALA A 58 -17.63 6.04 -24.38
CA ALA A 58 -18.72 5.25 -23.80
C ALA A 58 -18.99 5.61 -22.34
N ASP A 59 -20.15 5.24 -21.82
CA ASP A 59 -20.43 5.33 -20.38
C ASP A 59 -20.14 4.00 -19.67
N ASN A 60 -20.63 2.89 -20.20
CA ASN A 60 -20.47 1.57 -19.59
C ASN A 60 -19.83 0.63 -20.59
N VAL A 61 -18.68 0.08 -20.22
CA VAL A 61 -17.89 -0.83 -21.06
C VAL A 61 -17.81 -2.19 -20.38
N THR A 62 -18.23 -3.22 -21.09
CA THR A 62 -18.13 -4.62 -20.64
C THR A 62 -17.36 -5.43 -21.66
N ILE A 63 -16.26 -6.04 -21.22
CA ILE A 63 -15.40 -6.89 -22.04
C ILE A 63 -15.48 -8.31 -21.50
N ASP A 64 -16.37 -9.14 -22.05
CA ASP A 64 -16.50 -10.55 -21.69
C ASP A 64 -15.70 -11.46 -22.64
N GLY A 65 -15.47 -10.99 -23.88
CA GLY A 65 -14.64 -11.67 -24.88
C GLY A 65 -13.18 -11.19 -24.88
N HIS A 66 -12.54 -11.28 -26.04
CA HIS A 66 -11.20 -10.73 -26.26
C HIS A 66 -11.31 -9.33 -26.85
N PHE A 67 -10.68 -8.34 -26.21
CA PHE A 67 -10.48 -7.01 -26.76
C PHE A 67 -8.99 -6.68 -26.73
N LYS A 68 -8.40 -6.55 -27.91
CA LYS A 68 -7.04 -6.07 -28.09
C LYS A 68 -7.05 -4.73 -28.82
N ALA A 69 -6.42 -3.72 -28.25
CA ALA A 69 -6.13 -2.46 -28.90
C ALA A 69 -4.62 -2.20 -28.89
N GLY A 70 -4.10 -1.50 -29.90
CA GLY A 70 -2.85 -0.76 -29.77
C GLY A 70 -3.10 0.53 -28.97
N PRO A 71 -2.68 1.70 -29.49
CA PRO A 71 -3.02 3.00 -28.92
C PRO A 71 -4.54 3.20 -28.79
N LEU A 72 -5.03 3.35 -27.55
CA LEU A 72 -6.45 3.52 -27.23
C LEU A 72 -6.68 4.76 -26.38
N ASP A 73 -7.54 5.63 -26.91
CA ASP A 73 -8.10 6.79 -26.22
C ASP A 73 -9.55 6.48 -25.80
N ILE A 74 -9.92 6.83 -24.58
CA ILE A 74 -11.28 6.64 -24.06
C ILE A 74 -12.10 7.95 -24.04
N GLY A 75 -11.56 9.00 -24.66
CA GLY A 75 -12.11 10.34 -24.73
C GLY A 75 -12.40 10.90 -23.34
N VAL A 76 -13.64 11.28 -23.11
CA VAL A 76 -14.16 11.85 -21.86
C VAL A 76 -14.40 10.79 -20.75
N GLY A 77 -13.67 9.68 -20.78
CA GLY A 77 -13.68 8.66 -19.73
C GLY A 77 -14.88 7.71 -19.72
N PHE A 78 -14.88 6.73 -18.82
CA PHE A 78 -15.97 5.77 -18.60
C PHE A 78 -16.61 5.95 -17.22
N ILE A 79 -17.91 5.68 -17.09
CA ILE A 79 -18.52 5.50 -15.77
C ILE A 79 -18.07 4.15 -15.20
N SER A 80 -18.21 3.08 -15.97
CA SER A 80 -17.81 1.75 -15.53
C SER A 80 -17.07 0.99 -16.61
N LEU A 81 -16.02 0.25 -16.18
CA LEU A 81 -15.30 -0.72 -16.98
C LEU A 81 -15.35 -2.08 -16.26
N ARG A 82 -15.97 -3.07 -16.90
CA ARG A 82 -16.05 -4.45 -16.43
C ARG A 82 -15.30 -5.35 -17.39
N VAL A 83 -14.32 -6.10 -16.89
CA VAL A 83 -13.49 -7.00 -17.70
C VAL A 83 -13.63 -8.42 -17.19
N GLY A 84 -14.52 -9.21 -17.80
CA GLY A 84 -14.68 -10.63 -17.54
C GLY A 84 -13.85 -11.54 -18.46
N GLY A 85 -13.55 -11.05 -19.66
CA GLY A 85 -12.72 -11.70 -20.67
C GLY A 85 -11.27 -11.23 -20.63
N HIS A 86 -10.75 -10.79 -21.78
CA HIS A 86 -9.35 -10.45 -21.94
C HIS A 86 -9.18 -9.09 -22.64
N LEU A 87 -8.82 -8.06 -21.86
CA LEU A 87 -8.53 -6.71 -22.33
C LEU A 87 -7.01 -6.46 -22.34
N VAL A 88 -6.47 -6.13 -23.51
CA VAL A 88 -5.08 -5.69 -23.69
C VAL A 88 -5.09 -4.40 -24.51
N PHE A 89 -4.43 -3.36 -24.02
CA PHE A 89 -4.39 -2.07 -24.72
C PHE A 89 -3.15 -1.25 -24.38
N GLU A 90 -2.88 -0.23 -25.20
CA GLU A 90 -1.87 0.78 -24.92
C GLU A 90 -2.57 2.13 -24.65
N PRO A 91 -2.60 2.62 -23.40
CA PRO A 91 -3.20 3.92 -23.10
C PRO A 91 -2.37 5.06 -23.71
N VAL A 92 -3.06 6.01 -24.34
CA VAL A 92 -2.42 7.23 -24.88
C VAL A 92 -2.59 8.45 -23.98
N GLU A 93 -3.65 8.47 -23.18
CA GLU A 93 -3.99 9.57 -22.26
C GLU A 93 -4.39 9.00 -20.89
N GLU A 94 -4.74 9.90 -19.96
CA GLU A 94 -5.32 9.51 -18.68
C GLU A 94 -6.67 8.79 -18.89
N LEU A 95 -6.77 7.60 -18.31
CA LEU A 95 -8.01 6.86 -18.26
C LEU A 95 -8.87 7.40 -17.14
N GLN A 96 -9.83 8.25 -17.49
CA GLN A 96 -10.80 8.78 -16.56
C GLN A 96 -11.92 7.77 -16.32
N ILE A 97 -11.87 6.98 -15.24
CA ILE A 97 -12.85 5.92 -14.97
C ILE A 97 -13.32 5.97 -13.52
N HIS A 98 -14.63 5.90 -13.29
CA HIS A 98 -15.19 5.89 -11.94
C HIS A 98 -15.15 4.50 -11.28
N GLU A 99 -15.53 3.43 -11.99
CA GLU A 99 -15.51 2.06 -11.46
C GLU A 99 -14.77 1.11 -12.42
N VAL A 100 -13.75 0.40 -11.93
CA VAL A 100 -13.07 -0.68 -12.65
C VAL A 100 -13.24 -2.00 -11.89
N VAL A 101 -13.86 -2.99 -12.54
CA VAL A 101 -14.00 -4.35 -12.00
C VAL A 101 -13.40 -5.35 -12.97
N VAL A 102 -12.37 -6.07 -12.51
CA VAL A 102 -11.67 -7.09 -13.32
C VAL A 102 -11.94 -8.47 -12.75
N SER A 103 -12.63 -9.31 -13.50
CA SER A 103 -12.81 -10.74 -13.21
C SER A 103 -12.06 -11.66 -14.18
N GLY A 104 -11.59 -11.12 -15.30
CA GLY A 104 -10.75 -11.80 -16.29
C GLY A 104 -9.32 -11.28 -16.30
N TRP A 105 -8.83 -10.89 -17.50
CA TRP A 105 -7.48 -10.39 -17.75
C TRP A 105 -7.51 -8.93 -18.20
N PHE A 106 -6.80 -8.07 -17.49
CA PHE A 106 -6.60 -6.66 -17.81
C PHE A 106 -5.10 -6.39 -17.95
N GLU A 107 -4.67 -5.89 -19.10
CA GLU A 107 -3.27 -5.59 -19.35
C GLU A 107 -3.10 -4.23 -20.03
N SER A 108 -2.35 -3.36 -19.36
CA SER A 108 -1.80 -2.15 -19.98
C SER A 108 -0.39 -2.44 -20.48
N GLN A 109 -0.17 -2.24 -21.77
CA GLN A 109 1.12 -2.51 -22.40
C GLN A 109 2.18 -1.46 -22.02
N SER A 110 1.78 -0.21 -21.83
CA SER A 110 2.64 0.90 -21.40
C SER A 110 2.26 1.37 -19.99
N HIS A 111 2.96 2.41 -19.51
CA HIS A 111 2.55 3.14 -18.31
C HIS A 111 1.17 3.73 -18.48
N MET A 112 0.32 3.64 -17.45
CA MET A 112 -1.04 4.17 -17.49
C MET A 112 -1.23 5.22 -16.40
N SER A 113 -1.98 6.27 -16.72
CA SER A 113 -2.59 7.12 -15.71
C SER A 113 -4.07 6.74 -15.61
N LEU A 114 -4.54 6.40 -14.42
CA LEU A 114 -5.94 6.13 -14.12
C LEU A 114 -6.41 7.15 -13.11
N GLY A 115 -7.46 7.88 -13.46
CA GLY A 115 -7.99 8.92 -12.60
C GLY A 115 -9.49 9.07 -12.65
N HIS A 116 -9.94 10.14 -12.02
CA HIS A 116 -11.34 10.41 -11.77
C HIS A 116 -12.06 10.87 -13.03
N LYS A 117 -13.29 10.40 -13.24
CA LYS A 117 -14.10 10.86 -14.36
C LYS A 117 -14.44 12.35 -14.25
N ASN A 118 -14.76 12.79 -13.03
CA ASN A 118 -15.08 14.16 -12.70
C ASN A 118 -14.53 14.45 -11.29
N ASP A 119 -14.41 15.73 -10.92
CA ASP A 119 -13.91 16.16 -9.59
C ASP A 119 -14.68 15.58 -8.40
N THR A 120 -15.91 15.08 -8.61
CA THR A 120 -16.75 14.45 -7.59
C THR A 120 -16.71 12.93 -7.59
N ASP A 121 -16.25 12.31 -8.67
CA ASP A 121 -16.33 10.87 -8.87
C ASP A 121 -15.02 10.23 -8.36
N GLN A 122 -15.13 9.28 -7.45
CA GLN A 122 -13.97 8.68 -6.80
C GLN A 122 -13.68 7.30 -7.39
N THR A 123 -12.47 7.08 -7.91
CA THR A 123 -12.16 5.86 -8.65
C THR A 123 -12.02 4.65 -7.73
N ILE A 124 -12.82 3.61 -7.98
CA ILE A 124 -12.76 2.32 -7.30
C ILE A 124 -12.16 1.29 -8.25
N PHE A 125 -11.17 0.54 -7.78
CA PHE A 125 -10.55 -0.55 -8.53
C PHE A 125 -10.69 -1.86 -7.77
N GLN A 126 -11.39 -2.83 -8.37
CA GLN A 126 -11.62 -4.15 -7.77
C GLN A 126 -11.22 -5.27 -8.71
N THR A 127 -10.61 -6.31 -8.16
CA THR A 127 -10.31 -7.55 -8.89
C THR A 127 -10.92 -8.73 -8.15
N THR A 128 -11.45 -9.72 -8.87
CA THR A 128 -12.05 -10.92 -8.26
C THR A 128 -11.06 -12.09 -8.17
N PRO A 129 -11.31 -13.12 -7.35
CA PRO A 129 -10.48 -14.32 -7.34
C PRO A 129 -10.26 -14.91 -8.74
N GLY A 130 -9.00 -15.23 -9.06
CA GLY A 130 -8.59 -15.79 -10.35
C GLY A 130 -8.35 -14.78 -11.48
N SER A 131 -8.71 -13.51 -11.29
CA SER A 131 -8.42 -12.45 -12.27
C SER A 131 -6.92 -12.10 -12.33
N THR A 132 -6.52 -11.42 -13.40
CA THR A 132 -5.15 -10.94 -13.60
C THR A 132 -5.17 -9.50 -14.10
N VAL A 133 -4.38 -8.65 -13.44
CA VAL A 133 -4.08 -7.27 -13.83
C VAL A 133 -2.57 -7.16 -13.98
N ILE A 134 -2.13 -6.71 -15.15
CA ILE A 134 -0.72 -6.44 -15.43
C ILE A 134 -0.60 -5.00 -15.92
N LEU A 135 0.18 -4.19 -15.20
CA LEU A 135 0.52 -2.84 -15.61
C LEU A 135 1.94 -2.81 -16.16
N ASN A 136 2.11 -2.09 -17.27
CA ASN A 136 3.39 -1.83 -17.92
C ASN A 136 4.06 -3.11 -18.46
N SER A 137 3.30 -4.00 -19.09
CA SER A 137 3.84 -5.29 -19.57
C SER A 137 4.95 -5.12 -20.64
N ASN A 138 5.03 -3.96 -21.30
CA ASN A 138 6.02 -3.59 -22.30
C ASN A 138 6.49 -2.13 -22.16
N SER A 139 7.36 -1.85 -21.18
CA SER A 139 7.90 -0.51 -20.89
C SER A 139 8.73 0.16 -22.01
N SER A 140 8.91 -0.48 -23.16
CA SER A 140 9.71 0.04 -24.27
C SER A 140 8.97 1.06 -25.16
N HIS A 141 7.64 1.07 -25.10
CA HIS A 141 6.78 2.01 -25.83
C HIS A 141 5.94 2.77 -24.81
N ASN A 142 6.03 4.10 -24.86
CA ASN A 142 5.39 4.95 -23.87
C ASN A 142 4.86 6.21 -24.52
N LEU A 143 3.64 6.09 -25.06
CA LEU A 143 3.01 7.15 -25.84
C LEU A 143 2.60 8.37 -25.00
N ASN A 144 2.32 8.18 -23.71
CA ASN A 144 1.93 9.26 -22.79
C ASN A 144 3.10 9.93 -22.06
N GLY A 145 4.34 9.46 -22.26
CA GLY A 145 5.54 10.02 -21.64
C GLY A 145 5.68 9.78 -20.13
N LEU A 146 4.82 8.97 -19.49
CA LEU A 146 4.87 8.69 -18.06
C LEU A 146 6.02 7.76 -17.68
N THR A 147 6.82 8.09 -16.69
CA THR A 147 7.92 7.20 -16.25
C THR A 147 7.48 6.03 -15.37
N HIS A 148 6.21 6.01 -14.96
CA HIS A 148 5.60 5.00 -14.08
C HIS A 148 4.07 5.05 -14.25
N SER A 149 3.37 4.00 -13.84
CA SER A 149 1.90 4.03 -13.79
C SER A 149 1.42 4.86 -12.61
N GLN A 150 0.40 5.69 -12.81
CA GLN A 150 -0.18 6.58 -11.81
C GLN A 150 -1.64 6.19 -11.57
N LEU A 151 -1.99 5.84 -10.34
CA LEU A 151 -3.33 5.38 -9.98
C LEU A 151 -3.93 6.32 -8.92
N SER A 152 -4.91 7.12 -9.32
CA SER A 152 -5.68 8.01 -8.44
C SER A 152 -6.93 7.27 -7.97
N LEU A 153 -6.83 6.53 -6.86
CA LEU A 153 -7.88 5.65 -6.35
C LEU A 153 -8.40 6.12 -5.00
N ILE A 154 -9.67 5.87 -4.71
CA ILE A 154 -10.20 5.96 -3.34
C ILE A 154 -10.22 4.59 -2.64
N SER A 155 -10.31 3.51 -3.42
CA SER A 155 -10.33 2.16 -2.89
C SER A 155 -9.71 1.18 -3.87
N LEU A 156 -8.85 0.31 -3.34
CA LEU A 156 -8.24 -0.78 -4.07
C LEU A 156 -8.56 -2.11 -3.39
N GLU A 157 -9.22 -3.02 -4.11
CA GLU A 157 -9.47 -4.39 -3.67
C GLU A 157 -8.81 -5.40 -4.63
N VAL A 158 -7.89 -6.18 -4.09
CA VAL A 158 -7.16 -7.21 -4.85
C VAL A 158 -7.65 -8.60 -4.46
N GLY A 159 -8.52 -9.17 -5.28
CA GLY A 159 -8.98 -10.56 -5.22
C GLY A 159 -8.18 -11.52 -6.09
N GLY A 160 -7.61 -11.04 -7.19
CA GLY A 160 -6.80 -11.83 -8.12
C GLY A 160 -5.31 -11.52 -8.03
N THR A 161 -4.61 -11.62 -9.16
CA THR A 161 -3.22 -11.18 -9.28
C THR A 161 -3.16 -9.76 -9.84
N PHE A 162 -2.44 -8.86 -9.18
CA PHE A 162 -2.13 -7.52 -9.64
C PHE A 162 -0.62 -7.34 -9.66
N THR A 163 -0.03 -7.08 -10.83
CA THR A 163 1.40 -6.85 -10.99
C THR A 163 1.70 -5.53 -11.70
N GLY A 164 2.72 -4.79 -11.26
CA GLY A 164 3.17 -3.57 -11.93
C GLY A 164 4.65 -3.26 -11.70
N SER A 165 5.38 -2.92 -12.76
CA SER A 165 6.84 -2.71 -12.69
C SER A 165 7.27 -1.41 -12.03
N ASP A 166 6.42 -0.38 -12.06
CA ASP A 166 6.59 0.94 -11.43
C ASP A 166 5.20 1.56 -11.28
N VAL A 167 4.74 1.71 -10.04
CA VAL A 167 3.38 2.15 -9.71
C VAL A 167 3.42 3.20 -8.60
N GLU A 168 2.78 4.35 -8.85
CA GLU A 168 2.51 5.41 -7.90
C GLU A 168 1.00 5.48 -7.62
N PHE A 169 0.63 5.56 -6.35
CA PHE A 169 -0.74 5.89 -5.93
C PHE A 169 -0.80 7.39 -5.65
N THR A 170 -1.44 8.14 -6.53
CA THR A 170 -1.34 9.61 -6.56
C THR A 170 -2.39 10.31 -5.69
N PHE A 171 -3.34 9.55 -5.13
CA PHE A 171 -4.44 10.08 -4.34
C PHE A 171 -4.63 9.32 -3.03
N PRO A 172 -4.99 10.00 -1.92
CA PRO A 172 -5.26 9.35 -0.65
C PRO A 172 -6.42 8.35 -0.74
N MET A 173 -6.17 7.10 -0.37
CA MET A 173 -7.16 6.03 -0.37
C MET A 173 -7.91 5.95 0.96
N ASN A 174 -9.18 5.60 0.91
CA ASN A 174 -9.91 5.16 2.10
C ASN A 174 -9.45 3.75 2.52
N SER A 175 -9.26 2.85 1.55
CA SER A 175 -8.90 1.46 1.84
C SER A 175 -8.06 0.81 0.76
N VAL A 176 -7.09 0.01 1.21
CA VAL A 176 -6.42 -1.02 0.41
C VAL A 176 -6.71 -2.37 1.05
N LEU A 177 -7.32 -3.28 0.30
CA LEU A 177 -7.62 -4.63 0.74
C LEU A 177 -7.01 -5.64 -0.23
N VAL A 178 -6.05 -6.43 0.24
CA VAL A 178 -5.61 -7.65 -0.44
C VAL A 178 -6.34 -8.82 0.20
N THR A 179 -7.33 -9.38 -0.49
CA THR A 179 -8.13 -10.51 0.03
C THR A 179 -7.30 -11.79 0.16
N GLU A 180 -7.84 -12.86 0.75
CA GLU A 180 -7.14 -14.14 0.92
C GLU A 180 -6.60 -14.74 -0.39
N SER A 181 -7.31 -14.60 -1.52
CA SER A 181 -6.83 -15.06 -2.83
C SER A 181 -5.97 -14.01 -3.56
N GLY A 182 -5.90 -12.79 -3.00
CA GLY A 182 -5.28 -11.64 -3.61
C GLY A 182 -3.76 -11.72 -3.60
N ASN A 183 -3.15 -11.23 -4.67
CA ASN A 183 -1.71 -11.11 -4.82
C ASN A 183 -1.36 -9.77 -5.47
N LEU A 184 -1.00 -8.79 -4.63
CA LEU A 184 -0.62 -7.44 -5.04
C LEU A 184 0.92 -7.32 -5.01
N GLN A 185 1.54 -7.16 -6.19
CA GLN A 185 2.98 -7.01 -6.30
C GLN A 185 3.34 -5.84 -7.19
N PHE A 186 4.20 -4.94 -6.71
CA PHE A 186 4.66 -3.84 -7.55
C PHE A 186 5.97 -3.25 -7.07
N THR A 187 6.64 -2.50 -7.95
CA THR A 187 7.70 -1.58 -7.53
C THR A 187 7.07 -0.25 -7.16
N SER A 188 7.18 0.11 -5.88
CA SER A 188 6.63 1.36 -5.37
C SER A 188 7.37 2.57 -5.97
N VAL A 189 6.61 3.53 -6.47
CA VAL A 189 7.04 4.89 -6.76
C VAL A 189 6.26 5.82 -5.84
N GLY A 190 6.96 6.68 -5.09
CA GLY A 190 6.33 7.56 -4.13
C GLY A 190 5.84 6.86 -2.86
N PHE A 191 4.74 7.37 -2.29
CA PHE A 191 4.14 6.93 -1.04
C PHE A 191 2.72 6.38 -1.26
N ILE A 192 2.19 5.70 -0.26
CA ILE A 192 0.81 5.25 -0.19
C ILE A 192 0.14 5.92 1.01
N GLN A 193 -0.93 6.65 0.73
CA GLN A 193 -1.84 7.21 1.72
C GLN A 193 -3.07 6.30 1.83
N ALA A 194 -3.32 5.70 2.98
CA ALA A 194 -4.50 4.87 3.22
C ALA A 194 -4.97 4.94 4.68
N ASN A 195 -6.28 5.07 4.90
CA ASN A 195 -6.85 4.97 6.25
C ASN A 195 -6.96 3.53 6.75
N SER A 196 -7.16 2.57 5.84
CA SER A 196 -7.14 1.15 6.18
C SER A 196 -6.31 0.41 5.15
N PHE A 197 -5.32 -0.34 5.63
CA PHE A 197 -4.47 -1.18 4.81
C PHE A 197 -4.52 -2.61 5.34
N THR A 198 -5.27 -3.48 4.66
CA THR A 198 -5.49 -4.87 5.10
C THR A 198 -4.90 -5.86 4.10
N VAL A 199 -4.05 -6.76 4.59
CA VAL A 199 -3.42 -7.83 3.81
C VAL A 199 -3.83 -9.18 4.37
N ASN A 200 -4.78 -9.84 3.69
CA ASN A 200 -5.19 -11.23 3.97
C ASN A 200 -4.57 -12.23 2.99
N GLY A 201 -4.11 -11.77 1.82
CA GLY A 201 -3.39 -12.55 0.81
C GLY A 201 -1.90 -12.19 0.76
N ILE A 202 -1.36 -11.95 -0.43
CA ILE A 202 0.06 -11.63 -0.62
C ILE A 202 0.22 -10.17 -1.06
N PHE A 203 1.02 -9.41 -0.32
CA PHE A 203 1.47 -8.08 -0.66
C PHE A 203 2.99 -8.05 -0.76
N THR A 204 3.52 -7.58 -1.90
CA THR A 204 4.96 -7.43 -2.13
C THR A 204 5.28 -6.08 -2.75
N ALA A 205 6.03 -5.25 -2.02
CA ALA A 205 6.66 -4.05 -2.57
C ALA A 205 8.15 -4.33 -2.84
N TRP A 206 8.58 -4.21 -4.10
CA TRP A 206 9.95 -4.56 -4.50
C TRP A 206 11.01 -3.56 -4.04
N ASN A 207 10.66 -2.28 -4.03
CA ASN A 207 11.46 -1.21 -3.44
C ASN A 207 10.89 -0.79 -2.10
N ASN A 208 11.60 0.11 -1.42
CA ASN A 208 11.09 0.75 -0.23
C ASN A 208 9.75 1.46 -0.48
N ILE A 209 8.89 1.42 0.52
CA ILE A 209 7.57 2.03 0.51
C ILE A 209 7.46 3.04 1.65
N ILE A 210 6.59 4.02 1.49
CA ILE A 210 6.16 4.92 2.56
C ILE A 210 4.65 4.73 2.69
N LEU A 211 4.17 4.32 3.87
CA LEU A 211 2.74 4.09 4.14
C LEU A 211 2.32 4.96 5.33
N PHE A 212 1.25 5.74 5.17
CA PHE A 212 0.68 6.56 6.24
C PHE A 212 -0.79 6.87 6.01
N GLY A 213 -1.47 7.44 7.02
CA GLY A 213 -2.90 7.76 6.96
C GLY A 213 -3.25 8.85 5.95
N SER A 214 -4.45 8.81 5.38
CA SER A 214 -4.83 9.70 4.28
C SER A 214 -5.10 11.14 4.73
N TYR A 215 -5.71 11.32 5.89
CA TYR A 215 -6.04 12.65 6.41
C TYR A 215 -5.00 13.18 7.38
N ARG A 216 -4.45 12.30 8.23
CA ARG A 216 -3.32 12.62 9.09
C ARG A 216 -2.27 11.52 9.03
N PRO A 217 -0.99 11.84 9.28
CA PRO A 217 0.09 10.86 9.18
C PRO A 217 -0.21 9.55 9.91
N ARG A 218 -0.74 9.61 11.14
CA ARG A 218 -1.03 8.45 12.02
C ARG A 218 -2.53 8.25 12.27
N GLU A 219 -3.37 8.26 11.23
CA GLU A 219 -4.79 7.90 11.36
C GLU A 219 -5.15 6.58 10.67
N GLY A 220 -4.15 5.87 10.13
CA GLY A 220 -4.36 4.62 9.40
C GLY A 220 -4.13 3.36 10.23
N ASP A 221 -4.90 2.31 9.94
CA ASP A 221 -4.69 0.96 10.46
C ASP A 221 -3.94 0.09 9.44
N LEU A 222 -2.96 -0.68 9.91
CA LEU A 222 -2.30 -1.72 9.12
C LEU A 222 -2.58 -3.09 9.73
N THR A 223 -3.33 -3.92 9.01
CA THR A 223 -3.69 -5.27 9.46
C THR A 223 -3.17 -6.31 8.49
N ILE A 224 -2.42 -7.28 9.00
CA ILE A 224 -1.95 -8.45 8.26
C ILE A 224 -2.68 -9.65 8.84
N GLY A 225 -3.67 -10.15 8.12
CA GLY A 225 -4.52 -11.25 8.56
C GLY A 225 -3.76 -12.56 8.71
N PRO A 226 -4.37 -13.61 9.29
CA PRO A 226 -3.69 -14.87 9.61
C PRO A 226 -3.05 -15.60 8.40
N LEU A 227 -3.60 -15.42 7.20
CA LEU A 227 -3.05 -15.94 5.94
C LEU A 227 -2.22 -14.90 5.18
N GLY A 228 -2.26 -13.64 5.66
CA GLY A 228 -1.62 -12.50 5.05
C GLY A 228 -0.10 -12.62 5.05
N GLN A 229 0.52 -12.19 3.96
CA GLN A 229 1.95 -12.06 3.82
C GLN A 229 2.29 -10.69 3.26
N MET A 230 3.03 -9.90 4.02
CA MET A 230 3.48 -8.57 3.62
C MET A 230 4.99 -8.54 3.56
N THR A 231 5.54 -8.29 2.37
CA THR A 231 6.98 -8.18 2.14
C THR A 231 7.32 -6.78 1.63
N LEU A 232 8.17 -6.06 2.36
CA LEU A 232 8.63 -4.72 2.02
C LEU A 232 10.10 -4.71 1.63
N ASP A 233 10.43 -3.94 0.61
CA ASP A 233 11.77 -3.86 0.03
C ASP A 233 12.31 -5.26 -0.37
N ALA A 234 11.47 -6.04 -1.05
CA ALA A 234 11.75 -7.44 -1.37
C ALA A 234 13.05 -7.64 -2.15
N SER A 235 13.47 -6.64 -2.96
CA SER A 235 14.73 -6.67 -3.71
C SER A 235 15.95 -6.75 -2.78
N SER A 236 15.94 -6.03 -1.66
CA SER A 236 17.06 -6.01 -0.71
C SER A 236 17.10 -7.23 0.21
N GLN A 237 15.97 -7.92 0.40
CA GLN A 237 15.89 -9.05 1.33
C GLN A 237 16.72 -10.26 0.88
N GLY A 238 16.72 -10.58 -0.42
CA GLY A 238 17.41 -11.75 -0.98
C GLY A 238 18.93 -11.74 -0.75
N ASP A 239 19.54 -10.55 -0.81
CA ASP A 239 20.97 -10.37 -0.62
C ASP A 239 21.36 -10.09 0.84
N LYS A 240 20.39 -9.95 1.75
CA LYS A 240 20.58 -9.46 3.13
C LYS A 240 21.31 -8.11 3.21
N LEU A 241 21.23 -7.33 2.13
CA LEU A 241 21.88 -6.03 1.96
C LEU A 241 20.80 -4.94 1.96
N TRP A 242 20.35 -4.59 3.15
CA TRP A 242 19.20 -3.71 3.33
C TRP A 242 19.68 -2.27 3.24
N MET A 243 19.54 -1.67 2.06
CA MET A 243 20.10 -0.35 1.78
C MET A 243 19.05 0.76 1.76
N LYS A 244 17.77 0.43 1.64
CA LYS A 244 16.68 1.40 1.58
C LYS A 244 15.68 1.17 2.69
N THR A 245 15.21 2.26 3.27
CA THR A 245 14.27 2.24 4.40
C THR A 245 12.84 2.31 3.91
N SER A 246 12.03 1.33 4.30
CA SER A 246 10.57 1.41 4.24
C SER A 246 10.05 2.13 5.48
N TYR A 247 9.06 3.00 5.30
CA TYR A 247 8.48 3.82 6.35
C TYR A 247 7.03 3.41 6.56
N LEU A 248 6.69 2.97 7.77
CA LEU A 248 5.32 2.65 8.14
C LEU A 248 4.89 3.59 9.27
N TYR A 249 3.87 4.39 9.02
CA TYR A 249 3.35 5.35 9.98
C TYR A 249 1.88 5.11 10.41
N PRO A 250 1.41 3.85 10.61
CA PRO A 250 0.05 3.62 11.10
C PRO A 250 -0.11 3.98 12.58
N LEU A 251 -1.37 4.11 13.02
CA LEU A 251 -1.74 4.24 14.44
C LEU A 251 -1.70 2.89 15.14
N HIS A 252 -2.31 1.87 14.50
CA HIS A 252 -2.36 0.49 14.95
C HIS A 252 -1.75 -0.44 13.88
N LEU A 253 -0.91 -1.38 14.31
CA LEU A 253 -0.39 -2.46 13.47
C LEU A 253 -0.72 -3.79 14.13
N GLU A 254 -1.55 -4.57 13.43
CA GLU A 254 -1.89 -5.94 13.80
C GLU A 254 -1.26 -6.92 12.81
N CYS A 255 -0.37 -7.78 13.30
CA CYS A 255 0.31 -8.79 12.51
C CYS A 255 -0.08 -10.20 12.98
N ASN A 256 -1.10 -10.77 12.35
CA ASN A 256 -1.54 -12.15 12.55
C ASN A 256 -0.93 -13.14 11.56
N GLY A 257 -0.48 -12.64 10.40
CA GLY A 257 0.18 -13.42 9.35
C GLY A 257 1.69 -13.28 9.37
N ARG A 258 2.30 -13.08 8.20
CA ARG A 258 3.74 -12.89 8.06
C ARG A 258 4.06 -11.47 7.58
N PHE A 259 4.88 -10.77 8.34
CA PHE A 259 5.46 -9.50 7.97
C PHE A 259 6.98 -9.64 7.84
N MET A 260 7.52 -9.16 6.72
CA MET A 260 8.95 -9.11 6.46
C MET A 260 9.32 -7.75 5.88
N ALA A 261 10.19 -7.03 6.57
CA ALA A 261 10.80 -5.81 6.07
C ALA A 261 12.32 -5.92 6.11
N GLY A 262 13.00 -5.24 5.19
CA GLY A 262 14.42 -4.94 5.34
C GLY A 262 14.64 -3.88 6.42
N LEU A 263 15.18 -2.73 6.03
CA LEU A 263 15.20 -1.56 6.91
C LEU A 263 13.79 -0.99 7.06
N LEU A 264 13.29 -0.96 8.29
CA LEU A 264 11.97 -0.45 8.67
C LEU A 264 12.13 0.75 9.60
N SER A 265 11.53 1.87 9.21
CA SER A 265 11.34 3.04 10.07
C SER A 265 9.87 3.18 10.41
N VAL A 266 9.58 3.55 11.65
CA VAL A 266 8.26 4.05 12.05
C VAL A 266 8.26 5.56 12.29
N ASP A 267 9.33 6.23 11.88
CA ASP A 267 9.49 7.68 11.85
C ASP A 267 9.32 8.21 10.45
N LEU A 268 8.30 9.04 10.24
CA LEU A 268 8.07 9.67 8.94
C LEU A 268 9.15 10.75 8.70
N PRO A 269 9.83 10.77 7.54
CA PRO A 269 10.84 11.80 7.27
C PRO A 269 10.22 13.20 7.26
N GLU A 270 10.98 14.19 7.75
CA GLU A 270 10.48 15.56 7.95
C GLU A 270 9.80 16.17 6.70
N GLY A 271 10.33 15.87 5.52
CA GLY A 271 9.81 16.37 4.25
C GLY A 271 8.38 15.94 3.92
N TYR A 272 7.88 14.85 4.52
CA TYR A 272 6.52 14.36 4.28
C TYR A 272 5.47 15.00 5.19
N PHE A 273 5.85 15.61 6.33
CA PHE A 273 4.88 16.35 7.16
C PHE A 273 4.29 17.55 6.42
N ALA A 274 5.06 18.16 5.51
CA ALA A 274 4.59 19.26 4.68
C ALA A 274 3.41 18.89 3.75
N LEU A 275 3.17 17.60 3.49
CA LEU A 275 2.00 17.13 2.73
C LEU A 275 0.69 17.39 3.48
N PHE A 276 0.72 17.43 4.82
CA PHE A 276 -0.47 17.60 5.65
C PHE A 276 -0.73 19.07 6.02
N ASP A 277 0.30 19.91 5.91
CA ASP A 277 0.17 21.35 6.16
C ASP A 277 -0.55 22.08 5.01
N ARG A 278 -0.63 21.48 3.81
CA ARG A 278 -0.95 22.19 2.56
C ARG A 278 -2.45 22.22 2.20
N ASP A 279 -3.26 21.28 2.72
CA ASP A 279 -4.68 21.13 2.37
C ASP A 279 -5.68 21.71 3.38
N GLY A 280 -5.22 22.59 4.28
CA GLY A 280 -6.16 23.32 5.11
C GLY A 280 -6.82 22.45 6.19
N PHE A 281 -6.01 21.69 6.93
CA PHE A 281 -6.24 21.54 8.38
C PHE A 281 -6.13 22.92 9.04
N ARG A 282 -7.08 23.80 8.73
CA ARG A 282 -7.55 24.79 9.68
C ARG A 282 -7.97 23.95 10.87
N THR A 283 -7.24 24.12 11.98
CA THR A 283 -7.84 24.24 13.31
C THR A 283 -9.35 24.06 13.24
N TYR A 284 -9.84 22.94 13.76
CA TYR A 284 -11.23 22.77 14.16
C TYR A 284 -11.81 24.14 14.54
N ASP A 285 -12.93 24.50 13.91
CA ASP A 285 -13.66 25.73 14.19
C ASP A 285 -13.61 26.04 15.69
N ALA A 286 -12.75 26.98 16.05
CA ALA A 286 -12.92 27.76 17.25
C ALA A 286 -14.20 28.53 17.01
N LEU A 287 -15.32 27.93 17.41
CA LEU A 287 -16.57 28.63 17.56
C LEU A 287 -16.28 29.88 18.40
N ASP A 288 -16.65 31.00 17.78
CA ASP A 288 -16.44 32.38 18.17
C ASP A 288 -17.24 32.75 19.43
N ASP A 289 -16.92 32.09 20.55
CA ASP A 289 -17.52 32.35 21.86
C ASP A 289 -16.44 32.86 22.83
N GLY A 290 -15.73 33.94 22.45
CA GLY A 290 -15.08 34.89 23.38
C GLY A 290 -14.09 34.36 24.43
N ASN A 291 -13.67 33.09 24.37
CA ASN A 291 -12.78 32.46 25.33
C ASN A 291 -11.73 31.65 24.57
N SER A 292 -10.77 32.37 24.00
CA SER A 292 -9.66 31.84 23.20
C SER A 292 -8.74 30.98 24.07
N THR A 293 -9.08 29.71 24.20
CA THR A 293 -8.11 28.68 24.53
C THR A 293 -7.49 28.28 23.21
N MET A 294 -6.23 28.64 22.97
CA MET A 294 -5.45 27.95 21.94
C MET A 294 -5.47 26.47 22.34
N VAL A 295 -6.28 25.65 21.67
CA VAL A 295 -6.05 24.21 21.68
C VAL A 295 -4.73 24.07 20.94
N GLY A 296 -3.66 24.00 21.73
CA GLY A 296 -2.33 23.71 21.21
C GLY A 296 -2.47 22.52 20.29
N ILE A 297 -1.84 22.62 19.13
CA ILE A 297 -1.41 21.46 18.36
C ILE A 297 -0.91 20.47 19.40
N LEU A 298 -1.66 19.37 19.63
CA LEU A 298 -1.16 18.23 20.42
C LEU A 298 0.27 18.02 19.92
N GLY A 299 1.24 18.05 20.84
CA GLY A 299 2.64 18.29 20.49
C GLY A 299 3.05 17.42 19.31
N LEU A 300 3.90 17.94 18.42
CA LEU A 300 4.44 17.16 17.29
C LEU A 300 5.00 15.79 17.74
N ASP A 301 5.32 15.64 19.03
CA ASP A 301 5.74 14.40 19.66
C ASP A 301 4.60 13.36 19.87
N ASP A 302 3.33 13.76 20.02
CA ASP A 302 2.19 12.82 20.06
C ASP A 302 1.93 12.21 18.68
N PHE A 303 2.20 12.97 17.62
CA PHE A 303 2.13 12.49 16.23
C PHE A 303 3.30 11.56 15.85
N LYS A 304 4.30 11.38 16.72
CA LYS A 304 5.45 10.50 16.50
C LYS A 304 5.32 9.13 17.16
N LYS A 305 4.26 8.86 17.92
CA LYS A 305 4.12 7.59 18.64
C LYS A 305 3.25 6.61 17.89
N PHE A 306 3.77 5.41 17.68
CA PHE A 306 3.00 4.26 17.27
C PHE A 306 2.25 3.73 18.51
N LEU A 307 0.92 3.60 18.45
CA LEU A 307 0.15 3.40 19.69
C LEU A 307 0.16 1.93 20.13
N GLU A 308 -0.11 1.00 19.20
CA GLU A 308 -0.33 -0.42 19.55
C GLU A 308 0.21 -1.40 18.51
N LEU A 309 1.13 -2.28 18.92
CA LEU A 309 1.77 -3.31 18.09
C LEU A 309 1.30 -4.67 18.59
N ASN A 310 0.43 -5.31 17.82
CA ASN A 310 -0.10 -6.63 18.15
C ASN A 310 0.49 -7.67 17.20
N ILE A 311 1.26 -8.62 17.72
CA ILE A 311 1.94 -9.65 16.93
C ILE A 311 1.46 -11.03 17.39
N SER A 312 0.61 -11.68 16.60
CA SER A 312 0.23 -13.09 16.79
C SER A 312 0.82 -14.04 15.73
N GLY A 313 1.27 -13.47 14.60
CA GLY A 313 1.96 -14.17 13.52
C GLY A 313 3.50 -14.07 13.60
N SER A 314 4.17 -13.84 12.47
CA SER A 314 5.63 -13.62 12.39
C SER A 314 5.95 -12.20 11.93
N PHE A 315 6.77 -11.48 12.68
CA PHE A 315 7.19 -10.11 12.38
C PHE A 315 8.72 -10.02 12.34
N GLU A 316 9.29 -9.88 11.14
CA GLU A 316 10.74 -9.94 10.88
C GLU A 316 11.21 -8.61 10.25
N PHE A 317 12.21 -7.94 10.84
CA PHE A 317 12.67 -6.61 10.39
C PHE A 317 14.11 -6.24 10.82
N GLU A 318 14.67 -5.16 10.27
CA GLU A 318 15.75 -4.35 10.90
C GLU A 318 15.18 -2.99 11.17
N ALA A 319 15.46 -2.48 12.36
CA ALA A 319 15.18 -1.10 12.69
C ALA A 319 16.09 -0.16 11.90
N ALA A 320 15.49 0.76 11.15
CA ALA A 320 16.17 1.90 10.54
C ALA A 320 16.15 3.14 11.46
N SER A 321 15.18 3.18 12.36
CA SER A 321 14.95 4.22 13.37
C SER A 321 14.48 3.58 14.67
N ASP A 322 14.20 4.39 15.68
CA ASP A 322 13.63 3.91 16.93
C ASP A 322 12.20 3.42 16.69
N LEU A 323 11.83 2.31 17.34
CA LEU A 323 10.49 1.75 17.28
C LEU A 323 9.66 2.36 18.42
N ASP A 324 9.19 3.58 18.19
CA ASP A 324 8.46 4.39 19.18
C ASP A 324 7.04 3.86 19.42
N VAL A 325 6.89 2.90 20.33
CA VAL A 325 5.61 2.21 20.61
C VAL A 325 5.14 2.37 22.04
N VAL A 326 3.84 2.59 22.27
CA VAL A 326 3.26 2.62 23.63
C VAL A 326 2.89 1.23 24.14
N THR A 327 2.29 0.37 23.32
CA THR A 327 1.91 -0.99 23.73
C THR A 327 2.40 -2.01 22.72
N ILE A 328 3.10 -3.05 23.18
CA ILE A 328 3.54 -4.17 22.36
C ILE A 328 3.06 -5.48 22.99
N ASP A 329 2.17 -6.17 22.30
CA ASP A 329 1.66 -7.48 22.70
C ASP A 329 2.09 -8.56 21.68
N ILE A 330 2.87 -9.53 22.16
CA ILE A 330 3.49 -10.56 21.32
C ILE A 330 3.03 -11.95 21.76
N SER A 331 2.10 -12.51 21.01
CA SER A 331 1.68 -13.92 21.11
C SER A 331 2.30 -14.82 20.05
N GLY A 332 2.87 -14.25 18.99
CA GLY A 332 3.55 -14.95 17.90
C GLY A 332 5.08 -14.89 17.99
N ARG A 333 5.72 -14.56 16.86
CA ARG A 333 7.16 -14.42 16.71
C ARG A 333 7.54 -13.00 16.29
N MET A 334 8.48 -12.39 17.00
CA MET A 334 9.11 -11.12 16.62
C MET A 334 10.63 -11.32 16.52
N GLU A 335 11.23 -10.90 15.42
CA GLU A 335 12.67 -11.00 15.22
C GLU A 335 13.23 -9.71 14.62
N SER A 336 14.24 -9.14 15.30
CA SER A 336 15.06 -8.05 14.77
C SER A 336 16.44 -8.58 14.37
N TYR A 337 16.84 -8.32 13.13
CA TYR A 337 18.13 -8.80 12.60
C TYR A 337 19.33 -7.89 12.95
N GLY A 338 19.08 -6.77 13.62
CA GLY A 338 20.12 -5.86 14.11
C GLY A 338 19.73 -5.22 15.45
N PRO A 339 20.62 -4.38 16.01
CA PRO A 339 20.29 -3.52 17.14
C PRO A 339 19.03 -2.69 16.87
N VAL A 340 18.14 -2.60 17.86
CA VAL A 340 16.87 -1.87 17.79
C VAL A 340 16.62 -1.16 19.11
N THR A 341 16.09 0.06 19.02
CA THR A 341 15.49 0.77 20.14
C THR A 341 13.99 0.53 20.14
N ILE A 342 13.40 0.13 21.26
CA ILE A 342 11.97 -0.10 21.39
C ILE A 342 11.41 0.74 22.54
N GLY A 343 10.31 1.44 22.26
CA GLY A 343 9.53 2.17 23.24
C GLY A 343 9.90 3.65 23.35
N VAL A 344 9.10 4.38 24.10
CA VAL A 344 9.23 5.83 24.30
C VAL A 344 9.59 6.14 25.75
N ALA A 345 10.65 6.92 25.90
CA ALA A 345 11.17 7.49 27.14
C ALA A 345 10.31 8.70 27.63
N THR A 346 9.00 8.52 27.81
CA THR A 346 8.13 9.64 28.27
C THR A 346 7.22 9.23 29.42
N GLU A 347 7.25 10.02 30.51
CA GLU A 347 6.43 9.80 31.71
C GLU A 347 4.92 9.75 31.41
N ASP A 348 4.46 10.44 30.37
CA ASP A 348 3.03 10.56 30.01
C ASP A 348 2.47 9.39 29.18
N SER A 349 3.33 8.53 28.62
CA SER A 349 2.90 7.39 27.80
C SER A 349 3.88 6.24 27.96
N PRO A 350 3.87 5.58 29.13
CA PRO A 350 4.86 4.59 29.46
C PRO A 350 4.71 3.35 28.57
N THR A 351 5.80 2.94 27.91
CA THR A 351 5.75 1.75 27.07
C THR A 351 5.55 0.49 27.90
N THR A 352 4.67 -0.39 27.41
CA THR A 352 4.44 -1.73 27.95
C THR A 352 4.78 -2.78 26.91
N ILE A 353 5.48 -3.83 27.32
CA ILE A 353 5.82 -4.97 26.46
C ILE A 353 5.37 -6.25 27.15
N THR A 354 4.48 -6.99 26.50
CA THR A 354 3.95 -8.25 27.00
C THR A 354 4.17 -9.35 25.98
N THR A 355 4.73 -10.47 26.42
CA THR A 355 4.85 -11.68 25.60
C THR A 355 3.97 -12.79 26.19
N ALA A 356 3.17 -13.46 25.36
CA ALA A 356 2.29 -14.54 25.81
C ALA A 356 3.01 -15.89 25.89
N THR A 357 2.41 -16.86 26.60
CA THR A 357 2.92 -18.24 26.61
C THR A 357 3.05 -18.81 25.19
N GLY A 358 4.22 -19.35 24.87
CA GLY A 358 4.51 -19.96 23.57
C GLY A 358 5.03 -18.98 22.51
N SER A 359 5.04 -17.67 22.78
CA SER A 359 5.61 -16.68 21.87
C SER A 359 7.14 -16.71 21.86
N HIS A 360 7.74 -16.10 20.84
CA HIS A 360 9.19 -16.03 20.67
C HIS A 360 9.63 -14.64 20.22
N VAL A 361 10.52 -14.01 20.98
CA VAL A 361 11.15 -12.73 20.65
C VAL A 361 12.64 -12.93 20.59
N GLU A 362 13.26 -12.55 19.47
CA GLU A 362 14.72 -12.50 19.34
C GLU A 362 15.18 -11.13 18.81
N LEU A 363 15.97 -10.42 19.61
CA LEU A 363 16.56 -9.13 19.23
C LEU A 363 18.04 -9.29 18.90
N ASN A 364 18.46 -8.69 17.77
CA ASN A 364 19.81 -8.78 17.20
C ASN A 364 20.20 -10.22 16.80
N SER A 365 19.34 -10.91 16.05
CA SER A 365 19.50 -12.33 15.72
C SER A 365 20.68 -12.64 14.78
N LEU A 366 21.11 -11.68 13.95
CA LEU A 366 22.31 -11.82 13.10
C LEU A 366 23.61 -11.40 13.79
N ASN A 367 23.55 -10.93 15.04
CA ASN A 367 24.71 -10.50 15.81
C ASN A 367 25.50 -9.38 15.08
N ARG A 368 24.78 -8.40 14.54
CA ARG A 368 25.36 -7.22 13.88
C ARG A 368 25.95 -6.30 14.95
N SER A 369 27.13 -5.74 14.66
CA SER A 369 27.89 -4.92 15.62
C SER A 369 27.41 -3.48 15.75
N VAL A 370 26.66 -2.98 14.76
CA VAL A 370 26.10 -1.63 14.73
C VAL A 370 24.79 -1.67 13.96
N GLY A 371 23.72 -1.13 14.54
CA GLY A 371 22.44 -0.93 13.87
C GLY A 371 22.44 0.36 13.04
N PRO A 372 21.46 0.55 12.14
CA PRO A 372 21.31 1.76 11.33
C PRO A 372 21.21 3.06 12.15
N SER A 373 20.72 3.00 13.39
CA SER A 373 20.71 4.11 14.35
C SER A 373 22.09 4.48 14.91
N GLY A 374 23.14 3.72 14.55
CA GLY A 374 24.51 3.89 15.05
C GLY A 374 24.78 3.23 16.40
N LEU A 375 23.76 2.60 17.00
CA LEU A 375 23.90 1.87 18.27
C LEU A 375 24.58 0.52 18.07
N GLY A 376 25.51 0.18 18.97
CA GLY A 376 26.15 -1.14 19.01
C GLY A 376 25.36 -2.20 19.77
N HIS A 377 24.19 -1.83 20.32
CA HIS A 377 23.40 -2.65 21.25
C HIS A 377 21.92 -2.27 21.09
N SER A 378 21.00 -3.16 21.46
CA SER A 378 19.57 -2.88 21.46
C SER A 378 19.15 -2.16 22.76
N GLU A 379 18.19 -1.25 22.67
CA GLU A 379 17.66 -0.52 23.82
C GLU A 379 16.17 -0.79 24.00
N ILE A 380 15.73 -0.95 25.26
CA ILE A 380 14.33 -1.12 25.61
C ILE A 380 13.95 -0.05 26.62
N TYR A 381 13.11 0.88 26.20
CA TYR A 381 12.45 1.89 27.00
C TYR A 381 11.06 1.37 27.35
N ALA A 382 10.96 0.58 28.43
CA ALA A 382 9.70 0.05 28.90
C ALA A 382 9.56 0.26 30.41
N THR A 383 8.36 0.57 30.87
CA THR A 383 8.05 0.63 32.31
C THR A 383 7.61 -0.73 32.83
N VAL A 384 6.85 -1.47 32.03
CA VAL A 384 6.34 -2.80 32.35
C VAL A 384 6.81 -3.76 31.27
N PHE A 385 7.59 -4.75 31.68
CA PHE A 385 8.08 -5.80 30.82
C PHE A 385 7.64 -7.18 31.34
N THR A 386 6.70 -7.82 30.65
CA THR A 386 6.16 -9.13 31.01
C THR A 386 6.58 -10.20 30.01
N VAL A 387 7.32 -11.19 30.49
CA VAL A 387 7.83 -12.31 29.70
C VAL A 387 7.05 -13.58 30.01
N GLY A 388 6.06 -13.90 29.19
CA GLY A 388 5.30 -15.15 29.25
C GLY A 388 5.80 -16.25 28.30
N GLY A 389 6.49 -15.85 27.22
CA GLY A 389 7.09 -16.74 26.22
C GLY A 389 8.62 -16.76 26.30
N THR A 390 9.28 -17.03 25.18
CA THR A 390 10.75 -16.93 25.08
C THR A 390 11.14 -15.53 24.62
N PHE A 391 12.01 -14.87 25.38
CA PHE A 391 12.62 -13.60 25.01
C PHE A 391 14.15 -13.74 25.05
N VAL A 392 14.79 -13.52 23.90
CA VAL A 392 16.25 -13.54 23.75
C VAL A 392 16.69 -12.17 23.23
N GLY A 393 17.58 -11.50 23.96
CA GLY A 393 18.20 -10.28 23.44
C GLY A 393 19.69 -10.25 23.69
N ARG A 394 20.44 -9.94 22.65
CA ARG A 394 21.90 -9.82 22.73
C ARG A 394 22.28 -8.36 22.83
N GLU A 395 23.14 -8.05 23.78
CA GLU A 395 23.63 -6.70 24.03
C GLU A 395 22.45 -5.75 24.24
N LEU A 396 21.75 -5.94 25.37
CA LEU A 396 20.59 -5.14 25.76
C LEU A 396 20.95 -4.11 26.82
N HIS A 397 20.48 -2.89 26.59
CA HIS A 397 20.53 -1.80 27.55
C HIS A 397 19.09 -1.36 27.91
N PHE A 398 18.87 -1.08 29.18
CA PHE A 398 17.61 -0.54 29.71
C PHE A 398 17.91 0.86 30.24
N PRO A 399 17.69 1.92 29.44
CA PRO A 399 18.20 3.26 29.76
C PRO A 399 17.42 3.96 30.87
N GLU A 400 16.15 3.59 31.05
CA GLU A 400 15.27 4.11 32.11
C GLU A 400 15.01 3.07 33.20
N ALA A 401 14.50 3.54 34.34
CA ALA A 401 14.12 2.66 35.44
C ALA A 401 12.88 1.83 35.05
N LEU A 402 13.11 0.63 34.53
CA LEU A 402 12.12 -0.45 34.47
C LEU A 402 11.36 -0.51 35.81
N VAL A 403 10.07 -0.17 35.79
CA VAL A 403 9.23 -0.18 37.00
C VAL A 403 8.97 -1.63 37.43
N SER A 404 8.72 -2.51 36.45
CA SER A 404 8.52 -3.92 36.71
C SER A 404 9.01 -4.82 35.56
N VAL A 405 9.69 -5.90 35.95
CA VAL A 405 9.99 -7.02 35.06
C VAL A 405 9.35 -8.26 35.67
N THR A 406 8.45 -8.90 34.93
CA THR A 406 7.78 -10.12 35.35
C THR A 406 8.09 -11.23 34.36
N VAL A 407 8.80 -12.27 34.79
CA VAL A 407 8.92 -13.52 34.02
C VAL A 407 7.92 -14.51 34.61
N THR A 408 6.96 -14.96 33.82
CA THR A 408 5.90 -15.87 34.29
C THR A 408 6.43 -17.30 34.45
N GLU A 409 5.62 -18.20 34.99
CA GLU A 409 5.98 -19.62 35.13
C GLU A 409 6.37 -20.30 33.80
N THR A 410 5.83 -19.82 32.68
CA THR A 410 6.14 -20.35 31.34
C THR A 410 7.17 -19.50 30.59
N GLY A 411 7.55 -18.36 31.15
CA GLY A 411 8.45 -17.40 30.53
C GLY A 411 9.91 -17.83 30.60
N HIS A 412 10.67 -17.51 29.56
CA HIS A 412 12.12 -17.69 29.51
C HIS A 412 12.79 -16.41 29.00
N LEU A 413 13.50 -15.72 29.89
CA LEU A 413 14.24 -14.50 29.58
C LEU A 413 15.75 -14.80 29.54
N SER A 414 16.38 -14.62 28.38
CA SER A 414 17.82 -14.74 28.19
C SER A 414 18.37 -13.45 27.60
N MET A 415 19.31 -12.82 28.28
CA MET A 415 19.94 -11.60 27.78
C MET A 415 21.42 -11.50 28.10
N THR A 416 22.17 -10.84 27.22
CA THR A 416 23.47 -10.26 27.55
C THR A 416 23.29 -8.76 27.70
N SER A 417 23.59 -8.20 28.87
CA SER A 417 23.38 -6.77 29.10
C SER A 417 24.62 -5.94 28.80
N VAL A 418 24.40 -4.75 28.26
CA VAL A 418 25.35 -3.66 28.19
C VAL A 418 24.91 -2.60 29.21
N GLY A 419 25.71 -2.39 30.26
CA GLY A 419 25.39 -1.45 31.34
C GLY A 419 24.84 -2.09 32.61
N LYS A 420 24.28 -1.27 33.51
CA LYS A 420 23.60 -1.74 34.72
C LYS A 420 22.14 -2.07 34.39
N ILE A 421 21.63 -3.20 34.86
CA ILE A 421 20.22 -3.60 34.66
C ILE A 421 19.32 -3.05 35.78
N PHE A 422 19.88 -2.83 36.98
CA PHE A 422 19.18 -2.35 38.17
C PHE A 422 20.13 -1.49 39.01
N GLU A 423 19.63 -0.40 39.62
CA GLU A 423 20.32 0.29 40.73
C GLU A 423 19.90 -0.26 42.10
#